data_AF-A0A844DRF4-F1
#
_entry.id   AF-A0A844DRF4-F1
#
_cell.length_a   1.000
_cell.length_b   1.000
_cell.length_c   1.000
_cell.angle_alpha   90.00
_cell.angle_beta   90.00
_cell.angle_gamma   90.00
#
_symmetry.space_group_name_H-M   'P 1'
#
loop_
_entity.id
_entity.type
_entity.pdbx_description
1 polymer ?
#
loop_
_entity_poly.entity_id
_entity_poly.type
_entity_poly.pdbx_seq_one_letter_code
_entity_poly.pdbx_strand_id
1 'polypeptide(L)'
;MKRGNTYSVRYNYKDHAGKPCKGWETFKTKAEAQERKITVEKELLDGTFLVPDTMTVEEMLYKWIPIQSSKHKWSPKTYTQSVAMVQNLIVPYIGKRKVQDLRTYDIEQFYATLSQTPCGQYVHGVKQELTENQKKRLLSSTSIHEVHTLL
;
A
#
# COMPACT_ATOMS: atom_id res chain seq x y z
N MET A 1 -15.73 1.18 27.03
CA MET A 1 -16.46 2.41 27.39
C MET A 1 -17.77 2.45 26.61
N LYS A 2 -18.93 2.76 27.20
CA LYS A 2 -20.19 2.87 26.44
C LYS A 2 -20.24 4.24 25.75
N ARG A 3 -20.53 4.28 24.45
CA ARG A 3 -20.78 5.51 23.66
C ARG A 3 -22.09 5.33 22.90
N GLY A 4 -23.16 5.98 23.36
CA GLY A 4 -24.49 5.77 22.80
C GLY A 4 -24.95 4.31 22.96
N ASN A 5 -25.36 3.67 21.86
CA ASN A 5 -25.80 2.27 21.84
C ASN A 5 -24.68 1.24 21.55
N THR A 6 -23.41 1.67 21.58
CA THR A 6 -22.25 0.81 21.28
C THR A 6 -21.17 0.87 22.37
N TYR A 7 -20.29 -0.12 22.39
CA TYR A 7 -19.19 -0.28 23.33
C TYR A 7 -17.87 -0.12 22.58
N SER A 8 -16.99 0.76 23.05
CA SER A 8 -15.69 1.00 22.42
C SER A 8 -14.55 0.41 23.25
N VAL A 9 -13.62 -0.23 22.56
CA VAL A 9 -12.30 -0.67 23.07
C VAL A 9 -11.26 0.29 22.55
N ARG A 10 -10.38 0.77 23.42
CA ARG A 10 -9.24 1.63 23.05
C ARG A 10 -7.97 0.99 23.55
N TYR A 11 -6.93 1.02 22.74
CA TYR A 11 -5.63 0.48 23.07
C TYR A 11 -4.53 1.34 22.46
N ASN A 12 -3.37 1.33 23.11
CA ASN A 12 -2.16 1.95 22.60
C ASN A 12 -1.26 0.84 22.04
N TYR A 13 -0.68 1.05 20.88
CA TYR A 13 0.27 0.13 20.27
C TYR A 13 1.46 0.93 19.73
N LYS A 14 2.59 0.26 19.48
CA LYS A 14 3.71 0.87 18.76
C LYS A 14 3.61 0.48 17.29
N ASP A 15 3.76 1.44 16.39
CA ASP A 15 3.87 1.12 14.96
C ASP A 15 5.23 0.47 14.65
N HIS A 16 5.42 0.04 13.40
CA HIS A 16 6.70 -0.54 12.94
C HIS A 16 7.89 0.43 13.02
N ALA A 17 7.63 1.74 13.15
CA ALA A 17 8.65 2.77 13.36
C ALA A 17 8.90 3.07 14.85
N GLY A 18 8.25 2.33 15.76
CA GLY A 18 8.36 2.51 17.21
C GLY A 18 7.57 3.70 17.76
N LYS A 19 6.78 4.39 16.94
CA LYS A 19 5.95 5.52 17.34
C LYS A 19 4.70 5.04 18.09
N PRO A 20 4.32 5.69 19.19
CA PRO A 20 3.09 5.35 19.90
C PRO A 20 1.85 5.77 19.10
N CYS A 21 1.00 4.78 18.79
CA CYS A 21 -0.27 4.93 18.08
C CYS A 21 -1.44 4.54 18.98
N LYS A 22 -2.64 5.03 18.63
CA LYS A 22 -3.90 4.75 19.32
C LYS A 22 -4.87 4.05 18.38
N GLY A 23 -5.34 2.87 18.75
CA GLY A 23 -6.40 2.14 18.04
C GLY A 23 -7.72 2.20 18.79
N TRP A 24 -8.84 2.14 18.06
CA TRP A 24 -10.15 1.94 18.65
C TRP A 24 -11.01 1.01 17.80
N GLU A 25 -11.80 0.18 18.48
CA GLU A 25 -12.76 -0.73 17.87
C GLU A 25 -14.13 -0.52 18.56
N THR A 26 -15.23 -0.65 17.82
CA THR A 26 -16.59 -0.46 18.34
C THR A 26 -17.45 -1.71 18.14
N PHE A 27 -18.14 -2.13 19.19
CA PHE A 27 -18.96 -3.34 19.25
C PHE A 27 -20.38 -3.02 19.69
N LYS A 28 -21.32 -3.91 19.36
CA LYS A 28 -22.74 -3.75 19.74
C LYS A 28 -22.98 -4.17 21.19
N THR A 29 -22.30 -5.22 21.66
CA THR A 29 -22.48 -5.73 23.03
C THR A 29 -21.28 -5.43 23.94
N LYS A 30 -21.55 -5.42 25.26
CA LYS A 30 -20.50 -5.26 26.27
C LYS A 30 -19.55 -6.46 26.31
N ALA A 31 -20.10 -7.67 26.12
CA ALA A 31 -19.34 -8.92 26.21
C ALA A 31 -18.29 -9.00 25.08
N GLU A 32 -18.69 -8.75 23.83
CA GLU A 32 -17.77 -8.72 22.68
C GLU A 32 -16.64 -7.69 22.86
N ALA A 33 -16.98 -6.48 23.34
CA ALA A 33 -15.98 -5.45 23.61
C ALA A 33 -15.00 -5.86 24.72
N GLN A 34 -15.46 -6.59 25.73
CA GLN A 34 -14.61 -7.00 26.84
C GLN A 34 -13.71 -8.18 26.45
N GLU A 35 -14.23 -9.14 25.70
CA GLU A 35 -13.46 -10.25 25.12
C GLU A 35 -12.37 -9.72 24.20
N ARG A 36 -12.72 -8.83 23.25
CA ARG A 36 -11.72 -8.22 22.37
C ARG A 36 -10.67 -7.42 23.13
N LYS A 37 -11.03 -6.71 24.19
CA LYS A 37 -10.06 -5.98 25.04
C LYS A 37 -9.02 -6.94 25.64
N ILE A 38 -9.47 -8.08 26.16
CA ILE A 38 -8.58 -9.11 26.72
C ILE A 38 -7.69 -9.68 25.61
N THR A 39 -8.25 -9.99 24.45
CA THR A 39 -7.49 -10.51 23.30
C THR A 39 -6.42 -9.52 22.86
N VAL A 40 -6.75 -8.24 22.70
CA VAL A 40 -5.78 -7.21 22.29
C VAL A 40 -4.67 -7.01 23.33
N GLU A 41 -5.02 -6.99 24.62
CA GLU A 41 -4.02 -6.90 25.71
C GLU A 41 -3.07 -8.12 25.69
N LYS A 42 -3.61 -9.31 25.46
CA LYS A 42 -2.82 -10.54 25.31
C LYS A 42 -1.94 -10.50 24.06
N GLU A 43 -2.48 -10.11 22.91
CA GLU A 43 -1.74 -9.95 21.65
C GLU A 43 -0.58 -8.94 21.79
N LEU A 44 -0.80 -7.85 22.53
CA LEU A 44 0.23 -6.84 22.80
C LEU A 44 1.33 -7.35 23.74
N LEU A 45 0.99 -8.18 24.73
CA LEU A 45 1.96 -8.81 25.64
C LEU A 45 2.77 -9.92 24.95
N ASP A 46 2.08 -10.75 24.15
CA ASP A 46 2.67 -11.87 23.42
C ASP A 46 3.47 -11.39 22.18
N GLY A 47 3.38 -10.10 21.83
CA GLY A 47 4.03 -9.52 20.65
C GLY A 47 3.42 -9.97 19.32
N THR A 48 2.24 -10.59 19.35
CA THR A 48 1.49 -11.10 18.19
C THR A 48 0.47 -10.10 17.66
N PHE A 49 0.32 -8.94 18.33
CA PHE A 49 -0.56 -7.87 17.88
C PHE A 49 -0.20 -7.44 16.46
N LEU A 50 -1.09 -7.74 15.52
CA LEU A 50 -1.00 -7.23 14.17
C LEU A 50 -1.26 -5.73 14.22
N VAL A 51 -0.17 -4.97 14.28
CA VAL A 51 -0.16 -3.52 14.09
C VAL A 51 -0.97 -3.24 12.82
N PRO A 52 -2.08 -2.48 12.90
CA PRO A 52 -2.80 -2.04 11.72
C PRO A 52 -1.82 -1.22 10.89
N ASP A 53 -1.29 -1.84 9.84
CA ASP A 53 -0.23 -1.24 9.06
C ASP A 53 -0.92 -0.25 8.12
N THR A 54 -0.82 1.03 8.49
CA THR A 54 -1.27 2.11 7.63
C THR A 54 -0.35 2.29 6.43
N MET A 55 0.73 1.50 6.34
CA MET A 55 1.67 1.57 5.23
C MET A 55 0.94 1.41 3.91
N THR A 56 1.11 2.44 3.10
CA THR A 56 0.60 2.49 1.73
C THR A 56 1.52 1.71 0.80
N VAL A 57 0.99 1.32 -0.36
CA VAL A 57 1.77 0.63 -1.40
C VAL A 57 3.00 1.45 -1.81
N GLU A 58 2.82 2.77 -1.90
CA GLU A 58 3.90 3.71 -2.20
C GLU A 58 5.03 3.62 -1.17
N GLU A 59 4.71 3.77 0.12
CA GLU A 59 5.68 3.73 1.20
C GLU A 59 6.38 2.37 1.30
N MET A 60 5.65 1.28 1.08
CA MET A 60 6.21 -0.07 1.05
C MET A 60 7.24 -0.21 -0.06
N LEU A 61 6.89 0.16 -1.30
CA LEU A 61 7.76 0.01 -2.47
C LEU A 61 9.03 0.85 -2.35
N TYR A 62 8.94 2.08 -1.83
CA TYR A 62 10.11 2.91 -1.59
C TYR A 62 11.05 2.35 -0.52
N LYS A 63 10.53 1.64 0.49
CA LYS A 63 11.36 0.93 1.46
C LYS A 63 11.95 -0.37 0.88
N TRP A 64 11.20 -1.06 0.02
CA TRP A 64 11.57 -2.35 -0.55
C TRP A 64 12.61 -2.25 -1.67
N ILE A 65 12.50 -1.26 -2.56
CA ILE A 65 13.41 -1.07 -3.70
C ILE A 65 14.89 -1.02 -3.27
N PRO A 66 15.30 -0.21 -2.28
CA PRO A 66 16.70 -0.16 -1.83
C PRO A 66 17.22 -1.50 -1.29
N ILE A 67 16.35 -2.25 -0.59
CA ILE A 67 16.68 -3.57 -0.03
C ILE A 67 16.91 -4.57 -1.16
N GLN A 68 16.01 -4.63 -2.15
CA GLN A 68 16.15 -5.52 -3.30
C GLN A 68 17.34 -5.15 -4.17
N SER A 69 17.53 -3.86 -4.43
CA SER A 69 18.64 -3.34 -5.23
C SER A 69 19.98 -3.76 -4.64
N SER A 70 20.12 -3.68 -3.31
CA SER A 70 21.34 -4.10 -2.62
C SER A 70 21.50 -5.62 -2.62
N LYS A 71 20.41 -6.36 -2.34
CA LYS A 71 20.40 -7.83 -2.31
C LYS A 71 20.76 -8.46 -3.65
N HIS A 72 20.22 -7.93 -4.74
CA HIS A 72 20.40 -8.44 -6.10
C HIS A 72 21.43 -7.66 -6.91
N LYS A 73 22.17 -6.73 -6.28
CA LYS A 73 23.22 -5.91 -6.92
C LYS A 73 22.76 -5.26 -8.22
N TRP A 74 21.59 -4.63 -8.19
CA TRP A 74 21.05 -3.94 -9.36
C TRP A 74 22.02 -2.86 -9.86
N SER A 75 22.08 -2.71 -11.18
CA SER A 75 22.79 -1.59 -11.78
C SER A 75 22.09 -0.26 -11.41
N PRO A 76 22.80 0.88 -11.42
CA PRO A 76 22.18 2.18 -11.21
C PRO A 76 21.03 2.46 -12.17
N LYS A 77 21.13 1.96 -13.41
CA LYS A 77 20.08 2.06 -14.44
C LYS A 77 18.83 1.27 -14.06
N THR A 78 19.00 0.05 -13.56
CA THR A 78 17.88 -0.79 -13.12
C THR A 78 17.17 -0.15 -11.94
N TYR A 79 17.93 0.40 -10.98
CA TYR A 79 17.36 1.11 -9.84
C TYR A 79 16.52 2.33 -10.27
N THR A 80 17.07 3.19 -11.14
CA THR A 80 16.33 4.37 -11.63
C THR A 80 15.10 3.99 -12.44
N GLN A 81 15.19 2.93 -13.25
CA GLN A 81 14.05 2.40 -14.01
C GLN A 81 12.95 1.88 -13.07
N SER A 82 13.28 1.07 -12.06
CA SER A 82 12.32 0.55 -11.08
C SER A 82 11.64 1.68 -10.29
N VAL A 83 12.40 2.68 -9.84
CA VAL A 83 11.85 3.86 -9.16
C VAL A 83 10.89 4.63 -10.07
N ALA A 84 11.26 4.83 -11.34
CA ALA A 84 10.39 5.51 -12.30
C ALA A 84 9.09 4.73 -12.58
N MET A 85 9.14 3.40 -12.62
CA MET A 85 7.94 2.56 -12.74
C MET A 85 7.02 2.71 -11.54
N VAL A 86 7.57 2.65 -10.32
CA VAL A 86 6.78 2.88 -9.11
C VAL A 86 6.12 4.26 -9.16
N GLN A 87 6.89 5.31 -9.44
CA GLN A 87 6.42 6.69 -9.48
C GLN A 87 5.35 6.97 -10.53
N ASN A 88 5.51 6.43 -11.74
CA ASN A 88 4.67 6.80 -12.88
C ASN A 88 3.56 5.80 -13.16
N LEU A 89 3.74 4.54 -12.80
CA LEU A 89 2.84 3.44 -13.17
C LEU A 89 2.12 2.83 -11.97
N ILE A 90 2.65 2.90 -10.75
CA ILE A 90 2.02 2.27 -9.58
C ILE A 90 1.38 3.33 -8.67
N VAL A 91 2.18 4.31 -8.25
CA VAL A 91 1.79 5.34 -7.29
C VAL A 91 0.52 6.10 -7.69
N PRO A 92 0.35 6.53 -8.95
CA PRO A 92 -0.83 7.30 -9.35
C PRO A 92 -2.16 6.54 -9.24
N TYR A 93 -2.12 5.21 -9.22
CA TYR A 93 -3.32 4.37 -9.27
C TYR A 93 -3.60 3.68 -7.93
N ILE A 94 -2.62 2.93 -7.42
CA ILE A 94 -2.78 2.12 -6.20
C ILE A 94 -1.84 2.56 -5.07
N GLY A 95 -0.93 3.51 -5.31
CA GLY A 95 0.07 3.96 -4.34
C GLY A 95 -0.50 4.37 -2.99
N LYS A 96 -1.61 5.11 -2.99
CA LYS A 96 -2.27 5.62 -1.78
C LYS A 96 -3.12 4.60 -1.03
N ARG A 97 -3.35 3.41 -1.61
CA ARG A 97 -4.08 2.35 -0.92
C ARG A 97 -3.17 1.72 0.12
N LYS A 98 -3.75 1.26 1.23
CA LYS A 98 -3.02 0.47 2.21
C LYS A 98 -2.74 -0.90 1.63
N VAL A 99 -1.54 -1.42 1.91
CA VAL A 99 -1.15 -2.77 1.44
C VAL A 99 -2.13 -3.83 1.95
N GLN A 100 -2.62 -3.67 3.19
CA GLN A 100 -3.58 -4.60 3.80
C GLN A 100 -4.96 -4.61 3.14
N ASP A 101 -5.34 -3.53 2.46
CA ASP A 101 -6.65 -3.39 1.82
C ASP A 101 -6.62 -3.84 0.34
N LEU A 102 -5.43 -4.18 -0.19
CA LEU A 102 -5.30 -4.67 -1.56
C LEU A 102 -5.75 -6.12 -1.66
N ARG A 103 -6.68 -6.37 -2.59
CA ARG A 103 -7.11 -7.72 -2.98
C ARG A 103 -6.63 -8.02 -4.39
N THR A 104 -6.61 -9.30 -4.75
CA THR A 104 -6.31 -9.75 -6.12
C THR A 104 -7.14 -9.03 -7.17
N TYR A 105 -8.43 -8.82 -6.91
CA TYR A 105 -9.31 -8.05 -7.80
C TYR A 105 -8.81 -6.62 -8.06
N ASP A 106 -8.33 -5.93 -7.01
CA ASP A 106 -7.84 -4.56 -7.14
C ASP A 106 -6.55 -4.50 -7.98
N ILE A 107 -5.72 -5.55 -7.93
CA ILE A 107 -4.50 -5.71 -8.74
C ILE A 107 -4.85 -6.01 -10.21
N GLU A 108 -5.81 -6.89 -10.47
CA GLU A 108 -6.29 -7.16 -11.84
C GLU A 108 -6.93 -5.92 -12.48
N GLN A 109 -7.74 -5.18 -11.72
CA GLN A 109 -8.31 -3.91 -12.16
C GLN A 109 -7.22 -2.87 -12.46
N PHE A 110 -6.14 -2.88 -11.68
CA PHE A 110 -4.98 -2.05 -11.93
C PHE A 110 -4.28 -2.40 -13.25
N TYR A 111 -4.05 -3.70 -13.54
CA TYR A 111 -3.48 -4.12 -14.83
C TYR A 111 -4.37 -3.78 -16.02
N ALA A 112 -5.69 -3.94 -15.89
CA ALA A 112 -6.64 -3.51 -16.91
C ALA A 112 -6.51 -2.01 -17.19
N THR A 113 -6.38 -1.19 -16.14
CA THR A 113 -6.18 0.27 -16.27
C THR A 113 -4.83 0.62 -16.90
N LEU A 114 -3.76 -0.07 -16.51
CA LEU A 114 -2.43 0.12 -17.11
C LEU A 114 -2.40 -0.20 -18.60
N SER A 115 -3.10 -1.24 -19.03
CA SER A 115 -3.16 -1.63 -20.45
C SER A 115 -3.73 -0.53 -21.35
N GLN A 116 -4.60 0.32 -20.80
CA GLN A 116 -5.24 1.44 -21.49
C GLN A 116 -4.53 2.78 -21.22
N THR A 117 -3.46 2.80 -20.41
CA THR A 117 -2.74 4.02 -20.07
C THR A 117 -1.80 4.41 -21.21
N PRO A 118 -1.89 5.65 -21.73
CA PRO A 118 -0.89 6.19 -22.63
C PRO A 118 0.51 6.23 -22.02
N CYS A 119 1.50 5.84 -22.82
CA CYS A 119 2.90 5.94 -22.49
C CYS A 119 3.29 7.41 -22.24
N GLY A 120 3.88 7.69 -21.07
CA GLY A 120 4.28 9.04 -20.68
C GLY A 120 3.17 9.87 -20.05
N GLN A 121 2.01 9.30 -19.74
CA GLN A 121 0.93 10.01 -19.02
C GLN A 121 1.41 10.57 -17.67
N TYR A 122 2.33 9.88 -17.00
CA TYR A 122 2.98 10.35 -15.78
C TYR A 122 4.48 10.41 -15.98
N VAL A 123 5.07 11.53 -15.55
CA VAL A 123 6.52 11.72 -15.53
C VAL A 123 6.89 12.30 -14.16
N HIS A 124 7.79 11.63 -13.45
CA HIS A 124 8.14 11.94 -12.06
C HIS A 124 6.91 12.05 -11.13
N GLY A 125 5.90 11.19 -11.34
CA GLY A 125 4.65 11.19 -10.56
C GLY A 125 3.67 12.30 -10.92
N VAL A 126 3.99 13.18 -11.87
CA VAL A 126 3.12 14.28 -12.31
C VAL A 126 2.38 13.89 -13.58
N LYS A 127 1.06 14.08 -13.59
CA LYS A 127 0.23 13.83 -14.77
C LYS A 127 0.51 14.87 -15.84
N GLN A 128 0.80 14.43 -17.07
CA GLN A 128 1.03 15.30 -18.21
C GLN A 128 -0.20 15.39 -19.12
N GLU A 129 -0.37 16.55 -19.75
CA GLU A 129 -1.31 16.71 -20.86
C GLU A 129 -0.66 16.16 -22.14
N LEU A 130 -1.29 15.14 -22.72
CA LEU A 130 -0.81 14.49 -23.93
C LEU A 130 -1.60 14.97 -25.14
N THR A 131 -0.92 15.11 -26.27
CA THR A 131 -1.56 15.31 -27.58
C THR A 131 -2.35 14.07 -28.02
N GLU A 132 -3.31 14.24 -28.93
CA GLU A 132 -4.13 13.12 -29.45
C GLU A 132 -3.30 11.98 -30.05
N ASN A 133 -2.16 12.29 -30.68
CA ASN A 133 -1.27 11.27 -31.22
C ASN A 133 -0.50 10.53 -30.11
N GLN A 134 -0.11 11.22 -29.03
CA GLN A 134 0.56 10.58 -27.89
C GLN A 134 -0.41 9.69 -27.10
N LYS A 135 -1.68 10.08 -26.98
CA LYS A 135 -2.72 9.26 -26.32
C LYS A 135 -2.93 7.90 -26.98
N LYS A 136 -2.67 7.77 -28.29
CA LYS A 136 -2.76 6.49 -29.01
C LYS A 136 -1.62 5.51 -28.68
N ARG A 137 -0.50 6.00 -28.14
CA ARG A 137 0.66 5.16 -27.81
C ARG A 137 0.50 4.62 -26.39
N LEU A 138 -0.07 3.43 -26.26
CA LEU A 138 -0.27 2.76 -24.97
C LEU A 138 1.03 2.15 -24.41
N LEU A 139 1.00 1.74 -23.15
CA LEU A 139 2.09 1.00 -22.52
C LEU A 139 2.29 -0.37 -23.20
N SER A 140 3.55 -0.81 -23.30
CA SER A 140 3.87 -2.13 -23.86
C SER A 140 3.59 -3.24 -22.85
N SER A 141 3.37 -4.46 -23.35
CA SER A 141 3.24 -5.66 -22.52
C SER A 141 4.48 -5.87 -21.64
N THR A 142 5.67 -5.56 -22.15
CA THR A 142 6.93 -5.61 -21.39
C THR A 142 6.90 -4.67 -20.18
N SER A 143 6.46 -3.42 -20.35
CA SER A 143 6.39 -2.48 -19.23
C SER A 143 5.37 -2.91 -18.17
N ILE A 144 4.25 -3.51 -18.58
CA ILE A 144 3.25 -4.06 -17.66
C ILE A 144 3.82 -5.27 -16.92
N HIS A 145 4.57 -6.13 -17.61
CA HIS A 145 5.24 -7.27 -16.99
C HIS A 145 6.32 -6.83 -15.98
N GLU A 146 7.11 -5.81 -16.30
CA GLU A 146 8.09 -5.26 -15.36
C GLU A 146 7.40 -4.69 -14.10
N VAL A 147 6.26 -4.02 -14.25
CA VAL A 147 5.44 -3.59 -13.10
C VAL A 147 4.96 -4.79 -12.28
N HIS A 148 4.50 -5.86 -12.92
CA HIS A 148 4.09 -7.07 -12.22
C HIS A 148 5.24 -7.71 -11.43
N THR A 149 6.48 -7.69 -11.94
CA THR A 149 7.63 -8.22 -11.17
C THR A 149 7.98 -7.41 -9.91
N LEU A 150 7.44 -6.20 -9.76
CA LEU A 150 7.63 -5.35 -8.59
C LEU A 150 6.52 -5.49 -7.52
N LEU A 151 5.39 -6.14 -7.84
CA LEU A 151 4.24 -6.32 -6.95
C LEU A 151 4.12 -7.78 -6.47
#